data_AF-A0A8T2WMJ7-F1
#
_entry.id   AF-A0A8T2WMJ7-F1
#
_cell.length_a   1.000
_cell.length_b   1.000
_cell.length_c   1.000
_cell.angle_alpha   90.00
_cell.angle_beta   90.00
_cell.angle_gamma   90.00
#
_symmetry.space_group_name_H-M   'P 1'
#
loop_
_entity.id
_entity.type
_entity.pdbx_description
1 polymer ?
#
loop_
_entity_poly.entity_id
_entity_poly.type
_entity_poly.pdbx_seq_one_letter_code
_entity_poly.pdbx_strand_id
1 'polypeptide(L)'
;MVTARLSLEDAKEKGWLLDGYPRSSAQAESLEKLNVRPDIYVVLDVPDEILIDRCVGRRLDPETRKIYHVKNFPPETEEIKARLITRPDDTEEKVKARLDIYKKNAEAILSTYSNIMVKIDGNRSKEVVFKEIDSLLSQVQRDEVKLVKSVPESGSRSSQASVSQDKWRGIPTRLNNIPHSREIRNYFYDDVLQATQRAVNDGRTRLRVDINIPELNPEMDVYRIGTLMELVRVIALSFSDDGKHVKVCVQGSMGKGALAGMPLQLAGTRNILEFMDWGDYGAKGTFIKIGSIGEQEVSEEDDMFILVAPQNAVGNCIIDDLKAMTVAAGSRPVILINPRLKDLPGSSGIMQTMGRDKRLEYAASFESCYFFRLLYYAGTQYPIMGALRMSYPYRYELYKRVDQPSGTEKYVILSTFSEKPSTDDVNDAFMGKPRNGAKKASGFWGFLSSVF
;
A
#
# COMPACT_ATOMS: atom_id res chain seq x y z
N MET A 1 -4.96 4.45 6.41
CA MET A 1 -5.84 3.88 7.47
C MET A 1 -6.50 4.96 8.36
N VAL A 2 -5.95 6.18 8.43
CA VAL A 2 -6.49 7.33 9.20
C VAL A 2 -7.98 7.60 8.96
N THR A 3 -8.41 7.65 7.70
CA THR A 3 -9.81 7.97 7.35
C THR A 3 -10.80 6.90 7.80
N ALA A 4 -10.39 5.63 7.78
CA ALA A 4 -11.17 4.52 8.33
C ALA A 4 -11.22 4.58 9.87
N ARG A 5 -10.17 5.09 10.54
CA ARG A 5 -10.19 5.29 11.99
C ARG A 5 -11.11 6.43 12.40
N LEU A 6 -11.12 7.52 11.62
CA LEU A 6 -11.97 8.70 11.83
C LEU A 6 -13.44 8.45 11.51
N SER A 7 -13.76 7.40 10.75
CA SER A 7 -15.14 7.07 10.41
C SER A 7 -15.88 6.27 11.50
N LEU A 8 -15.16 5.80 12.52
CA LEU A 8 -15.74 5.10 13.68
C LEU A 8 -16.59 6.04 14.55
N GLU A 9 -17.58 5.47 15.25
CA GLU A 9 -18.57 6.22 16.03
C GLU A 9 -17.94 7.05 17.15
N ASP A 10 -16.94 6.50 17.84
CA ASP A 10 -16.25 7.19 18.93
C ASP A 10 -15.57 8.48 18.47
N ALA A 11 -14.94 8.47 17.29
CA ALA A 11 -14.32 9.64 16.69
C ALA A 11 -15.36 10.68 16.28
N LYS A 12 -16.51 10.24 15.75
CA LYS A 12 -17.60 11.14 15.36
C LYS A 12 -18.29 11.81 16.55
N GLU A 13 -18.46 11.07 17.65
CA GLU A 13 -19.17 11.58 18.83
C GLU A 13 -18.27 12.35 19.80
N LYS A 14 -17.02 11.90 19.99
CA LYS A 14 -16.09 12.47 20.99
C LYS A 14 -15.00 13.35 20.38
N GLY A 15 -14.94 13.42 19.05
CA GLY A 15 -13.87 14.07 18.31
C GLY A 15 -12.62 13.20 18.17
N TRP A 16 -11.59 13.76 17.56
CA TRP A 16 -10.34 13.06 17.27
C TRP A 16 -9.12 13.94 17.54
N LEU A 17 -8.02 13.30 17.93
CA LEU A 17 -6.69 13.89 17.99
C LEU A 17 -5.80 13.10 17.03
N LEU A 18 -5.35 13.75 15.96
CA LEU A 18 -4.34 13.16 15.07
C LEU A 18 -2.95 13.47 15.64
N ASP A 19 -2.19 12.43 15.90
CA ASP A 19 -0.79 12.54 16.33
C ASP A 19 0.12 12.01 15.21
N GLY A 20 1.05 12.85 14.78
CA GLY A 20 2.01 12.49 13.74
C GLY A 20 1.43 12.33 12.34
N TYR A 21 0.23 12.85 12.05
CA TYR A 21 -0.35 12.91 10.70
C TYR A 21 -1.15 14.22 10.53
N PRO A 22 -1.04 14.95 9.40
CA PRO A 22 -0.22 14.67 8.23
C PRO A 22 1.27 15.06 8.40
N ARG A 23 2.18 14.39 7.67
CA ARG A 23 3.63 14.65 7.60
C ARG A 23 4.13 15.10 6.23
N SER A 24 3.26 15.17 5.23
CA SER A 24 3.58 15.71 3.91
C SER A 24 2.42 16.52 3.34
N SER A 25 2.72 17.36 2.34
CA SER A 25 1.68 18.15 1.64
C SER A 25 0.62 17.26 0.99
N ALA A 26 1.03 16.14 0.38
CA ALA A 26 0.10 15.20 -0.25
C ALA A 26 -0.87 14.57 0.77
N GLN A 27 -0.41 14.28 1.99
CA GLN A 27 -1.27 13.80 3.07
C GLN A 27 -2.25 14.89 3.55
N ALA A 28 -1.78 16.13 3.68
CA ALA A 28 -2.63 17.26 4.04
C ALA A 28 -3.72 17.52 2.97
N GLU A 29 -3.34 17.52 1.68
CA GLU A 29 -4.30 17.63 0.57
C GLU A 29 -5.33 16.49 0.55
N SER A 30 -4.92 15.27 0.94
CA SER A 30 -5.81 14.12 1.02
C SER A 30 -6.89 14.32 2.08
N LEU A 31 -6.51 14.84 3.27
CA LEU A 31 -7.47 15.16 4.33
C LEU A 31 -8.47 16.25 3.90
N GLU A 32 -7.98 17.32 3.28
CA GLU A 32 -8.82 18.41 2.75
C GLU A 32 -9.80 17.89 1.69
N LYS A 33 -9.36 17.03 0.76
CA LYS A 33 -10.24 16.39 -0.24
C LYS A 33 -11.34 15.54 0.36
N LEU A 34 -11.11 14.99 1.56
CA LEU A 34 -12.07 14.16 2.29
C LEU A 34 -12.91 14.99 3.28
N ASN A 35 -12.79 16.32 3.28
CA ASN A 35 -13.41 17.23 4.24
C ASN A 35 -13.11 16.86 5.71
N VAL A 36 -11.95 16.26 5.96
CA VAL A 36 -11.46 15.97 7.30
C VAL A 36 -10.53 17.12 7.69
N ARG A 37 -11.07 18.13 8.37
CA ARG A 37 -10.32 19.31 8.78
C ARG A 37 -10.29 19.42 10.31
N PRO A 38 -9.13 19.65 10.94
CA PRO A 38 -9.06 19.86 12.38
C PRO A 38 -9.52 21.28 12.74
N ASP A 39 -10.02 21.46 13.97
CA ASP A 39 -10.39 22.77 14.50
C ASP A 39 -9.17 23.60 14.89
N ILE A 40 -8.13 22.91 15.38
CA ILE A 40 -6.84 23.49 15.77
C ILE A 40 -5.70 22.60 15.29
N TYR A 41 -4.61 23.24 14.87
CA TYR A 41 -3.35 22.58 14.55
C TYR A 41 -2.24 23.04 15.49
N VAL A 42 -1.89 22.22 16.48
CA VAL A 42 -0.88 22.57 17.49
C VAL A 42 0.52 22.18 17.03
N VAL A 43 1.43 23.15 17.00
CA VAL A 43 2.86 22.93 16.72
C VAL A 43 3.65 23.15 18.00
N LEU A 44 4.32 22.11 18.48
CA LEU A 44 5.28 22.23 19.58
C LEU A 44 6.62 22.70 19.03
N ASP A 45 6.97 23.95 19.29
CA ASP A 45 8.21 24.56 18.86
C ASP A 45 9.31 24.29 19.89
N VAL A 46 10.39 23.63 19.46
CA VAL A 46 11.51 23.24 20.31
C VAL A 46 12.80 23.38 19.51
N PRO A 47 13.86 24.02 20.07
CA PRO A 47 15.15 24.11 19.41
C PRO A 47 15.75 22.74 19.06
N ASP A 48 16.37 22.65 17.88
CA ASP A 48 16.97 21.42 17.36
C ASP A 48 17.98 20.80 18.33
N GLU A 49 18.83 21.60 18.98
CA GLU A 49 19.84 21.08 19.89
C GLU A 49 19.21 20.34 21.06
N ILE A 50 18.05 20.82 21.53
CA ILE A 50 17.29 20.24 22.63
C ILE A 50 16.58 18.96 22.16
N LEU A 51 16.03 18.96 20.94
CA LEU A 51 15.41 17.76 20.35
C LEU A 51 16.44 16.64 20.14
N ILE A 52 17.66 16.98 19.73
CA ILE A 52 18.77 16.04 19.57
C ILE A 52 19.17 15.45 20.92
N ASP A 53 19.44 16.27 21.95
CA ASP A 53 19.77 15.76 23.30
C ASP A 53 18.64 14.89 23.85
N ARG A 54 17.37 15.28 23.67
CA ARG A 54 16.20 14.50 24.09
C ARG A 54 16.11 13.12 23.41
N CYS A 55 16.37 13.04 22.11
CA CYS A 55 16.32 11.76 21.38
C CYS A 55 17.51 10.86 21.71
N VAL A 56 18.75 11.39 21.70
CA VAL A 56 19.96 10.61 22.00
C VAL A 56 19.97 10.12 23.45
N GLY A 57 19.43 10.93 24.37
CA GLY A 57 19.26 10.59 25.78
C GLY A 57 18.09 9.63 26.07
N ARG A 58 17.27 9.28 25.09
CA ARG A 58 16.09 8.44 25.29
C ARG A 58 16.45 6.98 25.55
N ARG A 59 15.74 6.36 26.48
CA ARG A 59 15.86 4.95 26.83
C ARG A 59 14.48 4.32 26.90
N LEU A 60 14.36 3.07 26.49
CA LEU A 60 13.11 2.32 26.53
C LEU A 60 13.29 1.12 27.45
N ASP A 61 12.36 0.94 28.37
CA ASP A 61 12.24 -0.31 29.12
C ASP A 61 11.48 -1.35 28.27
N PRO A 62 12.11 -2.47 27.86
CA PRO A 62 11.46 -3.46 27.01
C PRO A 62 10.26 -4.15 27.68
N GLU A 63 10.21 -4.20 29.02
CA GLU A 63 9.13 -4.87 29.74
C GLU A 63 7.92 -3.96 29.97
N THR A 64 8.16 -2.75 30.46
CA THR A 64 7.06 -1.82 30.82
C THR A 64 6.69 -0.86 29.70
N ARG A 65 7.51 -0.78 28.65
CA ARG A 65 7.44 0.21 27.55
C ARG A 65 7.50 1.67 28.02
N LYS A 66 7.89 1.92 29.27
CA LYS A 66 8.13 3.27 29.78
C LYS A 66 9.35 3.87 29.09
N ILE A 67 9.22 5.16 28.75
CA ILE A 67 10.31 5.95 28.16
C ILE A 67 11.03 6.68 29.28
N TYR A 68 12.34 6.48 29.36
CA TYR A 68 13.25 7.16 30.27
C TYR A 68 14.18 8.09 29.50
N HIS A 69 14.82 9.00 30.22
CA HIS A 69 15.85 9.88 29.69
C HIS A 69 17.02 9.97 30.65
N VAL A 70 18.26 9.81 30.15
CA VAL A 70 19.48 9.73 30.98
C VAL A 70 19.60 10.88 32.00
N LYS A 71 19.27 12.12 31.60
CA LYS A 71 19.28 13.31 32.47
C LYS A 71 17.92 13.69 33.06
N ASN A 72 16.93 13.94 32.19
CA ASN A 72 15.67 14.58 32.56
C ASN A 72 14.65 13.65 33.24
N PHE A 73 14.74 12.33 33.03
CA PHE A 73 13.82 11.36 33.61
C PHE A 73 14.55 10.01 33.81
N PRO A 74 15.49 9.94 34.76
CA PRO A 74 16.30 8.75 34.97
C PRO A 74 15.44 7.60 35.54
N PRO A 75 15.86 6.34 35.35
CA PRO A 75 15.14 5.17 35.86
C PRO A 75 15.05 5.19 37.39
N GLU A 76 13.93 4.68 37.91
CA GLU A 76 13.63 4.69 39.35
C GLU A 76 14.50 3.69 40.14
N THR A 77 14.97 2.62 39.50
CA THR A 77 15.80 1.56 40.11
C THR A 77 16.96 1.14 39.21
N GLU A 78 18.04 0.61 39.79
CA GLU A 78 19.20 0.10 39.03
C GLU A 78 18.86 -1.13 38.18
N GLU A 79 17.86 -1.93 38.60
CA GLU A 79 17.35 -3.07 37.82
C GLU A 79 16.72 -2.60 36.50
N ILE A 80 15.89 -1.54 36.55
CA ILE A 80 15.29 -0.94 35.35
C ILE A 80 16.40 -0.37 34.47
N LYS A 81 17.37 0.35 35.07
CA LYS A 81 18.50 0.95 34.34
C LYS A 81 19.32 -0.07 33.56
N ALA A 82 19.57 -1.26 34.13
CA ALA A 82 20.37 -2.30 33.50
C ALA A 82 19.70 -2.93 32.26
N ARG A 83 18.36 -2.94 32.20
CA ARG A 83 17.59 -3.49 31.08
C ARG A 83 17.16 -2.46 30.03
N LEU A 84 17.45 -1.18 30.25
CA LEU A 84 17.09 -0.14 29.30
C LEU A 84 17.82 -0.31 27.97
N ILE A 85 17.07 -0.25 26.87
CA ILE A 85 17.62 -0.26 25.52
C ILE A 85 17.52 1.13 24.89
N THR A 86 18.43 1.40 23.95
CA THR A 86 18.36 2.59 23.09
C THR A 86 17.78 2.17 21.75
N ARG A 87 16.95 3.02 21.14
CA ARG A 87 16.42 2.68 19.83
C ARG A 87 17.52 2.83 18.77
N PRO A 88 17.54 1.99 17.73
CA PRO A 88 18.58 2.06 16.70
C PRO A 88 18.54 3.36 15.87
N ASP A 89 17.44 4.12 15.92
CA ASP A 89 17.24 5.40 15.25
C ASP A 89 17.61 6.63 16.10
N ASP A 90 17.96 6.46 17.38
CA ASP A 90 18.29 7.55 18.33
C ASP A 90 19.77 7.97 18.28
N THR A 91 20.44 7.84 17.12
CA THR A 91 21.80 8.39 16.93
C THR A 91 21.75 9.85 16.49
N GLU A 92 22.78 10.63 16.83
CA GLU A 92 22.82 12.06 16.50
C GLU A 92 22.68 12.30 14.99
N GLU A 93 23.36 11.52 14.14
CA GLU A 93 23.27 11.69 12.68
C GLU A 93 21.85 11.41 12.17
N LYS A 94 21.22 10.35 12.68
CA LYS A 94 19.85 9.98 12.28
C LYS A 94 18.84 11.01 12.75
N VAL A 95 18.97 11.52 13.98
CA VAL A 95 18.04 12.53 14.51
C VAL A 95 18.18 13.84 13.73
N LYS A 96 19.40 14.28 13.39
CA LYS A 96 19.61 15.47 12.54
C LYS A 96 18.97 15.30 11.16
N ALA A 97 19.22 14.16 10.50
CA ALA A 97 18.61 13.86 9.21
C ALA A 97 17.07 13.90 9.27
N ARG A 98 16.48 13.39 10.37
CA ARG A 98 15.04 13.46 10.60
C ARG A 98 14.54 14.91 10.78
N LEU A 99 15.26 15.75 11.52
CA LEU A 99 14.89 17.15 11.73
C LEU A 99 14.95 17.96 10.42
N ASP A 100 15.98 17.76 9.61
CA ASP A 100 16.10 18.45 8.31
C ASP A 100 14.92 18.12 7.39
N ILE A 101 14.55 16.84 7.38
CA ILE A 101 13.43 16.34 6.62
C ILE A 101 12.10 16.88 7.15
N TYR A 102 11.94 16.96 8.48
CA TYR A 102 10.79 17.61 9.10
C TYR A 102 10.61 19.02 8.61
N LYS A 103 11.68 19.82 8.64
CA LYS A 103 11.62 21.23 8.23
C LYS A 103 11.21 21.38 6.77
N LYS A 104 11.78 20.58 5.87
CA LYS A 104 11.42 20.58 4.44
C LYS A 104 9.93 20.29 4.21
N ASN A 105 9.37 19.33 4.94
CA ASN A 105 7.97 18.96 4.80
C ASN A 105 7.02 19.88 5.57
N ALA A 106 7.45 20.40 6.72
CA ALA A 106 6.66 21.26 7.58
C ALA A 106 6.25 22.53 6.85
N GLU A 107 7.15 23.20 6.12
CA GLU A 107 6.80 24.41 5.36
C GLU A 107 5.61 24.19 4.41
N ALA A 108 5.53 23.02 3.78
CA ALA A 108 4.47 22.68 2.85
C ALA A 108 3.13 22.31 3.53
N ILE A 109 3.14 21.94 4.81
CA ILE A 109 1.94 21.62 5.61
C ILE A 109 1.44 22.85 6.35
N LEU A 110 2.37 23.66 6.87
CA LEU A 110 2.08 24.88 7.62
C LEU A 110 1.31 25.88 6.77
N SER A 111 1.53 25.92 5.45
CA SER A 111 0.76 26.75 4.53
C SER A 111 -0.73 26.37 4.50
N THR A 112 -1.03 25.07 4.44
CA THR A 112 -2.40 24.52 4.40
C THR A 112 -3.20 24.82 5.66
N TYR A 113 -2.57 24.74 6.84
CA TYR A 113 -3.25 24.92 8.14
C TYR A 113 -2.93 26.26 8.82
N SER A 114 -2.32 27.20 8.09
CA SER A 114 -1.85 28.49 8.64
C SER A 114 -2.93 29.28 9.39
N ASN A 115 -4.20 29.12 9.02
CA ASN A 115 -5.34 29.81 9.62
C ASN A 115 -5.83 29.22 10.95
N ILE A 116 -5.47 27.96 11.26
CA ILE A 116 -5.86 27.24 12.48
C ILE A 116 -4.65 26.80 13.31
N MET A 117 -3.45 27.19 12.87
CA MET A 117 -2.20 26.79 13.50
C MET A 117 -1.90 27.64 14.73
N VAL A 118 -1.53 26.97 15.82
CA VAL A 118 -1.03 27.60 17.04
C VAL A 118 0.33 26.99 17.38
N LYS A 119 1.35 27.86 17.53
CA LYS A 119 2.68 27.46 17.98
C LYS A 119 2.78 27.58 19.50
N ILE A 120 3.28 26.54 20.16
CA ILE A 120 3.46 26.47 21.61
C ILE A 120 4.92 26.14 21.89
N ASP A 121 5.54 26.83 22.84
CA ASP A 121 6.91 26.55 23.27
C ASP A 121 6.98 25.22 24.03
N GLY A 122 7.49 24.18 23.35
CA GLY A 122 7.68 22.83 23.89
C GLY A 122 8.96 22.65 24.71
N ASN A 123 9.73 23.72 24.94
CA ASN A 123 10.90 23.71 25.81
C ASN A 123 10.53 23.94 27.29
N ARG A 124 9.28 24.29 27.58
CA ARG A 124 8.76 24.50 28.95
C ARG A 124 8.47 23.17 29.64
N SER A 125 8.15 23.20 30.94
CA SER A 125 7.80 21.98 31.68
C SER A 125 6.48 21.39 31.17
N LYS A 126 6.31 20.06 31.33
CA LYS A 126 5.12 19.33 30.86
C LYS A 126 3.82 19.91 31.40
N GLU A 127 3.80 20.37 32.65
CA GLU A 127 2.61 20.93 33.30
C GLU A 127 2.20 22.26 32.68
N VAL A 128 3.18 23.05 32.27
CA VAL A 128 2.97 24.37 31.68
C VAL A 128 2.48 24.23 30.24
N VAL A 129 3.14 23.39 29.45
CA VAL A 129 2.70 23.08 28.07
C VAL A 129 1.29 22.49 28.08
N PHE A 130 1.00 21.57 29.00
CA PHE A 130 -0.33 20.98 29.13
C PHE A 130 -1.41 22.02 29.46
N LYS A 131 -1.17 22.91 30.43
CA LYS A 131 -2.10 23.99 30.78
C LYS A 131 -2.37 24.94 29.61
N GLU A 132 -1.35 25.22 28.81
CA GLU A 132 -1.48 26.09 27.65
C GLU A 132 -2.37 25.46 26.56
N ILE A 133 -2.14 24.19 26.25
CA ILE A 133 -3.00 23.42 25.33
C ILE A 133 -4.44 23.30 25.86
N ASP A 134 -4.61 23.00 27.14
CA ASP A 134 -5.93 22.88 27.78
C ASP A 134 -6.73 24.19 27.70
N SER A 135 -6.05 25.32 27.93
CA SER A 135 -6.66 26.65 27.78
C SER A 135 -7.06 26.93 26.33
N LEU A 136 -6.26 26.53 25.35
CA LEU A 136 -6.57 26.70 23.92
C LEU A 136 -7.78 25.88 23.51
N LEU A 137 -7.83 24.59 23.87
CA LEU A 137 -8.97 23.72 23.57
C LEU A 137 -10.26 24.23 24.25
N SER A 138 -10.16 24.72 25.48
CA SER A 138 -11.27 25.34 26.21
C SER A 138 -11.77 26.64 25.57
N GLN A 139 -10.94 27.35 24.81
CA GLN A 139 -11.36 28.54 24.04
C GLN A 139 -12.13 28.12 22.78
N VAL A 140 -11.61 27.16 22.01
CA VAL A 140 -12.27 26.63 20.82
C VAL A 140 -13.66 26.11 21.15
N GLN A 141 -13.79 25.31 22.22
CA GLN A 141 -15.08 24.78 22.67
C GLN A 141 -16.08 25.91 23.02
N ARG A 142 -15.61 27.03 23.58
CA ARG A 142 -16.46 28.18 23.92
C ARG A 142 -16.90 28.96 22.68
N ASP A 143 -16.05 29.07 21.68
CA ASP A 143 -16.35 29.81 20.45
C ASP A 143 -17.31 29.03 19.54
N GLU A 144 -17.21 27.68 19.49
CA GLU A 144 -18.23 26.84 18.85
C GLU A 144 -19.60 26.97 19.51
N VAL A 145 -19.67 26.94 20.85
CA VAL A 145 -20.94 27.05 21.59
C VAL A 145 -21.61 28.43 21.39
N LYS A 146 -20.84 29.49 21.14
CA LYS A 146 -21.38 30.82 20.82
C LYS A 146 -21.95 30.89 19.40
N LEU A 147 -21.30 30.26 18.42
CA LEU A 147 -21.78 30.19 17.04
C LEU A 147 -23.12 29.45 16.95
N VAL A 148 -23.26 28.32 17.64
CA VAL A 148 -24.50 27.51 17.66
C VAL A 148 -25.67 28.24 18.34
N LYS A 149 -25.42 29.08 19.36
CA LYS A 149 -26.47 29.85 20.07
C LYS A 149 -26.98 31.09 19.32
N SER A 150 -26.35 31.47 18.21
CA SER A 150 -26.68 32.71 17.47
C SER A 150 -27.60 32.49 16.26
N VAL A 151 -27.98 31.25 15.94
CA VAL A 151 -28.84 30.92 14.80
C VAL A 151 -30.27 30.65 15.28
N PRO A 152 -31.30 31.41 14.83
CA PRO A 152 -32.70 31.08 15.13
C PRO A 152 -33.13 29.84 14.32
N GLU A 153 -33.84 28.93 14.98
CA GLU A 153 -34.48 27.77 14.34
C GLU A 153 -35.44 28.22 13.24
N SER A 154 -35.11 27.90 11.99
CA SER A 154 -36.09 27.89 10.90
C SER A 154 -35.84 26.72 9.95
N GLY A 155 -36.81 25.80 9.92
CA GLY A 155 -37.24 25.12 8.71
C GLY A 155 -36.37 23.97 8.22
N SER A 156 -36.81 22.76 8.51
CA SER A 156 -36.46 21.54 7.79
C SER A 156 -36.47 21.75 6.26
N ARG A 157 -35.29 21.69 5.64
CA ARG A 157 -35.16 21.39 4.22
C ARG A 157 -34.12 20.29 4.05
N SER A 158 -34.61 19.11 3.70
CA SER A 158 -33.85 18.03 3.11
C SER A 158 -33.18 18.53 1.82
N SER A 159 -31.93 18.96 1.90
CA SER A 159 -31.08 19.12 0.72
C SER A 159 -30.31 17.84 0.54
N GLN A 160 -30.75 17.03 -0.44
CA GLN A 160 -29.95 15.98 -1.03
C GLN A 160 -28.55 16.53 -1.31
N ALA A 161 -27.56 16.03 -0.57
CA ALA A 161 -26.17 16.23 -0.89
C ALA A 161 -25.95 15.56 -2.26
N SER A 162 -25.86 16.38 -3.29
CA SER A 162 -25.39 15.98 -4.60
C SER A 162 -24.02 15.36 -4.40
N VAL A 163 -23.98 14.04 -4.55
CA VAL A 163 -22.78 13.21 -4.61
C VAL A 163 -21.76 13.95 -5.47
N SER A 164 -20.74 14.48 -4.81
CA SER A 164 -19.55 15.04 -5.43
C SER A 164 -19.05 14.03 -6.45
N GLN A 165 -19.08 14.43 -7.73
CA GLN A 165 -18.70 13.58 -8.85
C GLN A 165 -17.33 12.96 -8.60
N ASP A 166 -17.33 11.65 -8.33
CA ASP A 166 -16.19 10.72 -8.45
C ASP A 166 -15.50 11.00 -9.78
N LYS A 167 -14.39 11.76 -9.77
CA LYS A 167 -13.50 11.90 -10.92
C LYS A 167 -12.60 10.65 -11.05
N TRP A 168 -13.25 9.51 -11.26
CA TRP A 168 -12.90 8.36 -12.10
C TRP A 168 -13.40 7.03 -11.52
N ARG A 169 -14.41 6.46 -12.18
CA ARG A 169 -14.83 5.05 -12.06
C ARG A 169 -14.48 4.23 -13.32
N GLY A 170 -13.42 4.61 -14.06
CA GLY A 170 -13.10 4.01 -15.36
C GLY A 170 -11.61 3.75 -15.55
N ILE A 171 -11.30 2.92 -16.56
CA ILE A 171 -9.93 2.55 -16.93
C ILE A 171 -9.26 3.68 -17.73
N PRO A 172 -7.98 4.01 -17.49
CA PRO A 172 -7.26 4.99 -18.27
C PRO A 172 -7.21 4.67 -19.75
N THR A 173 -7.20 5.73 -20.56
CA THR A 173 -7.01 5.68 -22.00
C THR A 173 -5.53 5.78 -22.36
N ARG A 174 -5.18 5.52 -23.63
CA ARG A 174 -3.82 5.57 -24.17
C ARG A 174 -2.88 4.54 -23.54
N LEU A 175 -3.43 3.38 -23.20
CA LEU A 175 -2.66 2.28 -22.60
C LEU A 175 -1.68 1.61 -23.58
N ASN A 176 -1.78 1.92 -24.87
CA ASN A 176 -0.80 1.60 -25.90
C ASN A 176 0.42 2.53 -25.91
N ASN A 177 0.37 3.70 -25.28
CA ASN A 177 1.49 4.64 -25.25
C ASN A 177 2.48 4.22 -24.16
N ILE A 178 3.68 3.87 -24.58
CA ILE A 178 4.73 3.36 -23.70
C ILE A 178 6.01 4.19 -23.90
N PRO A 179 6.65 4.67 -22.82
CA PRO A 179 6.27 4.47 -21.42
C PRO A 179 4.95 5.17 -21.05
N HIS A 180 4.22 4.61 -20.10
CA HIS A 180 3.00 5.21 -19.58
C HIS A 180 3.32 6.54 -18.89
N SER A 181 2.42 7.51 -19.05
CA SER A 181 2.54 8.78 -18.33
C SER A 181 2.51 8.55 -16.82
N ARG A 182 3.07 9.50 -16.05
CA ARG A 182 3.02 9.44 -14.59
C ARG A 182 1.58 9.36 -14.06
N GLU A 183 0.64 10.04 -14.72
CA GLU A 183 -0.78 10.00 -14.38
C GLU A 183 -1.37 8.59 -14.52
N ILE A 184 -1.07 7.88 -15.61
CA ILE A 184 -1.52 6.50 -15.83
C ILE A 184 -0.91 5.56 -14.79
N ARG A 185 0.39 5.70 -14.51
CA ARG A 185 1.07 4.89 -13.48
C ARG A 185 0.47 5.13 -12.10
N ASN A 186 0.27 6.39 -11.71
CA ASN A 186 -0.36 6.76 -10.44
C ASN A 186 -1.78 6.19 -10.30
N TYR A 187 -2.59 6.21 -11.37
CA TYR A 187 -3.91 5.57 -11.36
C TYR A 187 -3.82 4.10 -10.92
N PHE A 188 -2.91 3.34 -11.54
CA PHE A 188 -2.75 1.92 -11.20
C PHE A 188 -2.17 1.73 -9.79
N TYR A 189 -1.26 2.60 -9.36
CA TYR A 189 -0.69 2.54 -8.02
C TYR A 189 -1.76 2.78 -6.95
N ASP A 190 -2.60 3.81 -7.15
CA ASP A 190 -3.70 4.13 -6.24
C ASP A 190 -4.76 3.03 -6.22
N ASP A 191 -5.12 2.46 -7.37
CA ASP A 191 -6.15 1.42 -7.45
C ASP A 191 -5.68 0.12 -6.78
N VAL A 192 -4.43 -0.31 -7.02
CA VAL A 192 -3.82 -1.45 -6.33
C VAL A 192 -3.71 -1.18 -4.83
N LEU A 193 -3.24 0.00 -4.43
CA LEU A 193 -3.09 0.38 -3.03
C LEU A 193 -4.43 0.29 -2.29
N GLN A 194 -5.47 0.92 -2.84
CA GLN A 194 -6.79 0.93 -2.22
C GLN A 194 -7.39 -0.47 -2.11
N ALA A 195 -7.26 -1.30 -3.16
CA ALA A 195 -7.72 -2.69 -3.13
C ALA A 195 -7.01 -3.50 -2.04
N THR A 196 -5.69 -3.33 -1.95
CA THR A 196 -4.84 -3.99 -0.95
C THR A 196 -5.21 -3.54 0.47
N GLN A 197 -5.37 -2.25 0.70
CA GLN A 197 -5.77 -1.69 1.99
C GLN A 197 -7.12 -2.21 2.45
N ARG A 198 -8.14 -2.21 1.57
CA ARG A 198 -9.47 -2.77 1.89
C ARG A 198 -9.38 -4.23 2.29
N ALA A 199 -8.66 -5.04 1.51
CA ALA A 199 -8.52 -6.47 1.81
C ALA A 199 -7.79 -6.73 3.13
N VAL A 200 -6.70 -6.01 3.42
CA VAL A 200 -5.98 -6.11 4.69
C VAL A 200 -6.83 -5.65 5.87
N ASN A 201 -7.59 -4.56 5.71
CA ASN A 201 -8.47 -4.04 6.77
C ASN A 201 -9.63 -4.99 7.08
N ASP A 202 -10.10 -5.75 6.08
CA ASP A 202 -11.11 -6.81 6.25
C ASP A 202 -10.51 -8.10 6.85
N GLY A 203 -9.25 -8.07 7.30
CA GLY A 203 -8.59 -9.18 7.99
C GLY A 203 -8.05 -10.28 7.07
N ARG A 204 -7.93 -10.02 5.76
CA ARG A 204 -7.37 -10.99 4.81
C ARG A 204 -5.85 -11.07 4.97
N THR A 205 -5.34 -12.29 5.07
CA THR A 205 -3.92 -12.53 5.39
C THR A 205 -3.11 -13.06 4.22
N ARG A 206 -3.72 -13.74 3.23
CA ARG A 206 -3.02 -14.25 2.04
C ARG A 206 -3.59 -13.58 0.80
N LEU A 207 -2.87 -12.59 0.30
CA LEU A 207 -3.35 -11.72 -0.77
C LEU A 207 -2.50 -11.84 -2.02
N ARG A 208 -3.14 -11.72 -3.19
CA ARG A 208 -2.49 -11.63 -4.48
C ARG A 208 -2.95 -10.39 -5.24
N VAL A 209 -1.98 -9.70 -5.82
CA VAL A 209 -2.15 -8.61 -6.78
C VAL A 209 -1.62 -9.09 -8.14
N ASP A 210 -2.48 -9.13 -9.14
CA ASP A 210 -2.13 -9.44 -10.52
C ASP A 210 -2.33 -8.18 -11.38
N ILE A 211 -1.27 -7.43 -11.67
CA ILE A 211 -1.31 -6.24 -12.52
C ILE A 211 -0.46 -6.44 -13.78
N ASN A 212 -1.14 -6.72 -14.89
CA ASN A 212 -0.53 -7.00 -16.18
C ASN A 212 -0.79 -5.85 -17.16
N ILE A 213 -0.23 -4.69 -16.84
CA ILE A 213 -0.05 -3.59 -17.81
C ILE A 213 1.25 -3.82 -18.60
N PRO A 214 1.38 -3.25 -19.81
CA PRO A 214 2.56 -3.45 -20.64
C PRO A 214 3.92 -3.35 -19.93
N GLU A 215 4.14 -2.29 -19.16
CA GLU A 215 5.40 -2.08 -18.43
C GLU A 215 5.65 -3.08 -17.29
N LEU A 216 4.61 -3.74 -16.79
CA LEU A 216 4.69 -4.68 -15.67
C LEU A 216 4.63 -6.14 -16.11
N ASN A 217 4.54 -6.40 -17.43
CA ASN A 217 4.51 -7.73 -17.99
C ASN A 217 5.91 -8.14 -18.50
N PRO A 218 6.61 -9.09 -17.83
CA PRO A 218 7.94 -9.55 -18.25
C PRO A 218 7.99 -10.23 -19.63
N GLU A 219 6.84 -10.59 -20.20
CA GLU A 219 6.73 -11.23 -21.51
C GLU A 219 6.70 -10.22 -22.67
N MET A 220 6.75 -8.92 -22.38
CA MET A 220 6.75 -7.87 -23.39
C MET A 220 8.08 -7.10 -23.38
N ASP A 221 8.54 -6.69 -24.57
CA ASP A 221 9.83 -5.99 -24.76
C ASP A 221 9.91 -4.64 -24.02
N VAL A 222 8.75 -4.14 -23.61
CA VAL A 222 8.55 -2.87 -22.91
C VAL A 222 8.56 -2.99 -21.39
N TYR A 223 8.85 -4.18 -20.86
CA TYR A 223 8.91 -4.44 -19.43
C TYR A 223 9.89 -3.51 -18.71
N ARG A 224 9.45 -2.94 -17.59
CA ARG A 224 10.20 -2.02 -16.73
C ARG A 224 10.07 -2.45 -15.29
N ILE A 225 11.09 -3.14 -14.79
CA ILE A 225 11.16 -3.55 -13.38
C ILE A 225 11.05 -2.34 -12.42
N GLY A 226 11.55 -1.17 -12.81
CA GLY A 226 11.43 0.06 -12.03
C GLY A 226 9.97 0.46 -11.76
N THR A 227 9.08 0.30 -12.75
CA THR A 227 7.64 0.56 -12.60
C THR A 227 7.01 -0.36 -11.53
N LEU A 228 7.49 -1.61 -11.43
CA LEU A 228 7.03 -2.55 -10.40
C LEU A 228 7.55 -2.16 -9.02
N MET A 229 8.81 -1.74 -8.93
CA MET A 229 9.39 -1.29 -7.66
C MET A 229 8.73 -0.01 -7.16
N GLU A 230 8.38 0.92 -8.06
CA GLU A 230 7.58 2.12 -7.73
C GLU A 230 6.23 1.75 -7.12
N LEU A 231 5.51 0.77 -7.69
CA LEU A 231 4.26 0.25 -7.12
C LEU A 231 4.48 -0.33 -5.72
N VAL A 232 5.48 -1.20 -5.56
CA VAL A 232 5.81 -1.82 -4.26
C VAL A 232 6.15 -0.74 -3.22
N ARG A 233 6.89 0.29 -3.63
CA ARG A 233 7.23 1.44 -2.79
C ARG A 233 5.98 2.18 -2.32
N VAL A 234 5.03 2.49 -3.21
CA VAL A 234 3.77 3.16 -2.85
C VAL A 234 2.98 2.36 -1.81
N ILE A 235 2.87 1.04 -2.02
CA ILE A 235 2.14 0.16 -1.10
C ILE A 235 2.82 0.13 0.28
N ALA A 236 4.13 -0.14 0.31
CA ALA A 236 4.89 -0.24 1.55
C ALA A 236 4.91 1.08 2.32
N LEU A 237 5.12 2.21 1.64
CA LEU A 237 5.09 3.53 2.28
C LEU A 237 3.74 3.84 2.88
N SER A 238 2.65 3.53 2.17
CA SER A 238 1.33 3.79 2.70
C SER A 238 1.04 2.99 3.98
N PHE A 239 1.50 1.74 4.07
CA PHE A 239 1.33 0.96 5.30
C PHE A 239 2.29 1.38 6.41
N SER A 240 3.52 1.81 6.08
CA SER A 240 4.45 2.34 7.07
C SER A 240 4.02 3.70 7.62
N ASP A 241 3.37 4.54 6.80
CA ASP A 241 2.77 5.80 7.23
C ASP A 241 1.66 5.57 8.27
N ASP A 242 1.00 4.40 8.21
CA ASP A 242 0.04 3.94 9.20
C ASP A 242 0.71 3.24 10.41
N GLY A 243 2.05 3.32 10.52
CA GLY A 243 2.84 2.82 11.66
C GLY A 243 3.23 1.34 11.61
N LYS A 244 2.94 0.63 10.51
CA LYS A 244 3.27 -0.80 10.36
C LYS A 244 4.73 -1.02 9.98
N HIS A 245 5.34 -2.06 10.53
CA HIS A 245 6.61 -2.59 10.09
C HIS A 245 6.38 -3.50 8.87
N VAL A 246 6.76 -3.02 7.69
CA VAL A 246 6.60 -3.69 6.41
C VAL A 246 7.91 -4.35 6.00
N LYS A 247 7.87 -5.67 5.79
CA LYS A 247 8.99 -6.41 5.20
C LYS A 247 8.74 -6.57 3.70
N VAL A 248 9.57 -5.93 2.88
CA VAL A 248 9.57 -6.09 1.41
C VAL A 248 10.55 -7.18 1.04
N CYS A 249 10.03 -8.28 0.49
CA CYS A 249 10.78 -9.47 0.19
C CYS A 249 10.95 -9.66 -1.31
N VAL A 250 12.19 -9.86 -1.76
CA VAL A 250 12.51 -10.29 -3.12
C VAL A 250 13.00 -11.72 -3.09
N GLN A 251 12.81 -12.46 -4.18
CA GLN A 251 13.33 -13.80 -4.29
C GLN A 251 14.87 -13.78 -4.24
N GLY A 252 15.45 -14.60 -3.35
CA GLY A 252 16.89 -14.82 -3.26
C GLY A 252 17.39 -15.82 -4.31
N SER A 253 18.67 -16.18 -4.25
CA SER A 253 19.20 -17.29 -5.06
C SER A 253 18.58 -18.60 -4.57
N MET A 254 18.07 -19.42 -5.49
CA MET A 254 17.45 -20.70 -5.15
C MET A 254 18.45 -21.84 -5.32
N GLY A 255 18.62 -22.68 -4.30
CA GLY A 255 19.49 -23.87 -4.31
C GLY A 255 20.76 -23.75 -3.47
N LYS A 256 21.51 -24.86 -3.32
CA LYS A 256 22.83 -24.90 -2.66
C LYS A 256 23.93 -25.24 -3.68
N GLY A 257 25.08 -24.55 -3.60
CA GLY A 257 26.25 -24.82 -4.45
C GLY A 257 26.18 -24.23 -5.87
N ALA A 258 26.90 -24.82 -6.82
CA ALA A 258 27.07 -24.31 -8.19
C ALA A 258 25.78 -24.27 -9.06
N LEU A 259 24.68 -24.84 -8.56
CA LEU A 259 23.37 -24.85 -9.20
C LEU A 259 22.41 -23.80 -8.62
N ALA A 260 22.91 -22.90 -7.76
CA ALA A 260 22.13 -21.81 -7.23
C ALA A 260 21.80 -20.80 -8.35
N GLY A 261 20.52 -20.63 -8.66
CA GLY A 261 20.05 -19.78 -9.74
C GLY A 261 18.96 -18.81 -9.29
N MET A 262 19.00 -17.58 -9.78
CA MET A 262 17.92 -16.59 -9.65
C MET A 262 17.28 -16.38 -11.03
N PRO A 263 15.95 -16.20 -11.13
CA PRO A 263 15.33 -15.75 -12.36
C PRO A 263 15.99 -14.45 -12.86
N LEU A 264 16.44 -14.43 -14.11
CA LEU A 264 17.13 -13.28 -14.73
C LEU A 264 16.32 -11.98 -14.60
N GLN A 265 14.99 -12.07 -14.66
CA GLN A 265 14.09 -10.93 -14.55
C GLN A 265 14.09 -10.27 -13.15
N LEU A 266 14.56 -10.98 -12.13
CA LEU A 266 14.64 -10.50 -10.75
C LEU A 266 16.07 -10.14 -10.34
N ALA A 267 17.06 -10.38 -11.20
CA ALA A 267 18.44 -10.00 -10.92
C ALA A 267 18.54 -8.47 -10.72
N GLY A 268 19.20 -8.06 -9.64
CA GLY A 268 19.35 -6.64 -9.30
C GLY A 268 18.13 -5.96 -8.67
N THR A 269 16.96 -6.62 -8.58
CA THR A 269 15.77 -6.06 -7.91
C THR A 269 16.05 -5.67 -6.46
N ARG A 270 16.79 -6.52 -5.74
CA ARG A 270 17.24 -6.21 -4.38
C ARG A 270 18.02 -4.89 -4.35
N ASN A 271 19.01 -4.74 -5.23
CA ASN A 271 19.82 -3.52 -5.28
C ASN A 271 18.95 -2.30 -5.59
N ILE A 272 18.00 -2.41 -6.53
CA ILE A 272 17.08 -1.31 -6.84
C ILE A 272 16.28 -0.91 -5.60
N LEU A 273 15.70 -1.86 -4.87
CA LEU A 273 14.99 -1.55 -3.63
C LEU A 273 15.94 -0.97 -2.58
N GLU A 274 17.18 -1.45 -2.47
CA GLU A 274 18.15 -0.93 -1.51
C GLU A 274 18.55 0.52 -1.80
N PHE A 275 18.69 0.92 -3.07
CA PHE A 275 19.04 2.27 -3.48
C PHE A 275 17.83 3.18 -3.73
N MET A 276 16.62 2.65 -3.70
CA MET A 276 15.40 3.42 -3.88
C MET A 276 15.24 4.43 -2.74
N ASP A 277 14.76 5.61 -3.08
CA ASP A 277 14.29 6.57 -2.10
C ASP A 277 13.04 6.00 -1.41
N TRP A 278 13.11 5.66 -0.12
CA TRP A 278 11.95 5.18 0.66
C TRP A 278 11.23 6.33 1.36
N GLY A 279 11.24 7.49 0.73
CA GLY A 279 10.70 8.69 1.33
C GLY A 279 11.58 9.20 2.44
N ASP A 280 11.04 10.21 3.07
CA ASP A 280 11.67 11.02 4.09
C ASP A 280 11.68 10.28 5.45
N TYR A 281 12.72 10.48 6.29
CA TYR A 281 12.89 9.95 7.66
C TYR A 281 13.42 8.52 7.87
N GLY A 282 14.23 7.94 6.97
CA GLY A 282 14.77 6.60 7.25
C GLY A 282 13.68 5.56 7.52
N ALA A 283 12.53 5.72 6.83
CA ALA A 283 11.44 4.76 6.84
C ALA A 283 12.01 3.37 6.55
N LYS A 284 12.92 3.27 5.58
CA LYS A 284 13.81 2.13 5.43
C LYS A 284 14.77 2.00 6.62
N GLY A 285 14.69 0.87 7.32
CA GLY A 285 15.46 0.55 8.52
C GLY A 285 14.67 0.73 9.81
N THR A 286 13.65 1.59 9.81
CA THR A 286 12.75 1.78 10.96
C THR A 286 11.45 1.01 10.76
N PHE A 287 10.71 1.31 9.69
CA PHE A 287 9.42 0.71 9.39
C PHE A 287 9.44 -0.19 8.15
N ILE A 288 10.39 0.01 7.23
CA ILE A 288 10.51 -0.78 6.01
C ILE A 288 11.82 -1.55 6.04
N LYS A 289 11.76 -2.87 5.99
CA LYS A 289 12.94 -3.74 5.91
C LYS A 289 12.92 -4.48 4.57
N ILE A 290 14.08 -4.61 3.93
CA ILE A 290 14.22 -5.38 2.70
C ILE A 290 14.82 -6.73 3.06
N GLY A 291 14.25 -7.81 2.53
CA GLY A 291 14.74 -9.17 2.77
C GLY A 291 14.48 -10.12 1.62
N SER A 292 14.70 -11.39 1.91
CA SER A 292 14.46 -12.51 1.01
C SER A 292 13.10 -13.15 1.29
N ILE A 293 12.68 -14.08 0.43
CA ILE A 293 11.50 -14.93 0.69
C ILE A 293 11.96 -16.16 1.47
N GLY A 294 11.34 -16.42 2.62
CA GLY A 294 11.61 -17.60 3.46
C GLY A 294 11.30 -17.36 4.94
N GLU A 295 11.22 -18.44 5.71
CA GLU A 295 10.91 -18.40 7.15
C GLU A 295 11.90 -17.55 7.96
N GLN A 296 13.20 -17.62 7.65
CA GLN A 296 14.27 -16.92 8.37
C GLN A 296 14.18 -15.38 8.26
N GLU A 297 13.35 -14.87 7.35
CA GLU A 297 13.19 -13.43 7.10
C GLU A 297 12.02 -12.82 7.88
N VAL A 298 11.26 -13.66 8.61
CA VAL A 298 10.10 -13.27 9.41
C VAL A 298 10.54 -12.96 10.84
N SER A 299 10.52 -11.69 11.22
CA SER A 299 10.74 -11.25 12.61
C SER A 299 9.41 -11.03 13.34
N GLU A 300 9.39 -11.10 14.67
CA GLU A 300 8.21 -10.74 15.49
C GLU A 300 7.85 -9.25 15.37
N GLU A 301 8.82 -8.39 15.01
CA GLU A 301 8.60 -6.96 14.82
C GLU A 301 7.86 -6.63 13.52
N ASP A 302 7.88 -7.53 12.53
CA ASP A 302 7.29 -7.27 11.22
C ASP A 302 5.76 -7.47 11.29
N ASP A 303 5.00 -6.46 10.89
CA ASP A 303 3.53 -6.48 10.90
C ASP A 303 2.94 -7.09 9.62
N MET A 304 3.68 -7.03 8.49
CA MET A 304 3.25 -7.56 7.21
C MET A 304 4.39 -7.75 6.19
N PHE A 305 4.11 -8.55 5.15
CA PHE A 305 5.08 -8.96 4.14
C PHE A 305 4.58 -8.65 2.72
N ILE A 306 5.40 -7.99 1.91
CA ILE A 306 5.13 -7.74 0.48
C ILE A 306 6.17 -8.50 -0.33
N LEU A 307 5.73 -9.52 -1.07
CA LEU A 307 6.59 -10.39 -1.84
C LEU A 307 6.54 -10.01 -3.31
N VAL A 308 7.69 -9.58 -3.82
CA VAL A 308 7.84 -8.98 -5.14
C VAL A 308 8.08 -10.07 -6.19
N ALA A 309 7.10 -10.27 -7.06
CA ALA A 309 7.11 -11.16 -8.22
C ALA A 309 7.77 -12.52 -7.98
N PRO A 310 7.36 -13.30 -6.94
CA PRO A 310 7.94 -14.62 -6.68
C PRO A 310 7.65 -15.57 -7.84
N GLN A 311 8.65 -16.32 -8.30
CA GLN A 311 8.55 -17.21 -9.46
C GLN A 311 9.21 -18.56 -9.20
N ASN A 312 8.65 -19.61 -9.79
CA ASN A 312 9.35 -20.89 -9.86
C ASN A 312 10.56 -20.77 -10.80
N ALA A 313 11.63 -21.50 -10.48
CA ALA A 313 12.79 -21.66 -11.34
C ALA A 313 12.91 -23.12 -11.78
N VAL A 314 13.63 -23.38 -12.89
CA VAL A 314 13.87 -24.74 -13.35
C VAL A 314 14.63 -25.52 -12.25
N GLY A 315 14.03 -26.59 -11.74
CA GLY A 315 14.62 -27.42 -10.68
C GLY A 315 14.47 -26.88 -9.25
N ASN A 316 13.90 -25.68 -9.05
CA ASN A 316 13.65 -25.12 -7.72
C ASN A 316 12.26 -24.46 -7.63
N CYS A 317 11.45 -24.88 -6.66
CA CYS A 317 10.09 -24.36 -6.48
C CYS A 317 10.01 -23.40 -5.29
N ILE A 318 9.56 -22.16 -5.53
CA ILE A 318 9.47 -21.12 -4.49
C ILE A 318 8.33 -21.37 -3.50
N ILE A 319 7.43 -22.31 -3.81
CA ILE A 319 6.24 -22.62 -3.02
C ILE A 319 6.59 -23.06 -1.60
N ASP A 320 7.67 -23.82 -1.42
CA ASP A 320 8.06 -24.29 -0.09
C ASP A 320 8.54 -23.13 0.79
N ASP A 321 9.32 -22.20 0.23
CA ASP A 321 9.75 -20.98 0.92
C ASP A 321 8.57 -20.06 1.25
N LEU A 322 7.61 -19.92 0.31
CA LEU A 322 6.36 -19.19 0.55
C LEU A 322 5.55 -19.83 1.67
N LYS A 323 5.48 -21.15 1.72
CA LYS A 323 4.74 -21.88 2.75
C LYS A 323 5.38 -21.70 4.11
N ALA A 324 6.70 -21.85 4.21
CA ALA A 324 7.44 -21.63 5.44
C ALA A 324 7.26 -20.19 5.96
N MET A 325 7.35 -19.20 5.05
CA MET A 325 7.14 -17.80 5.38
C MET A 325 5.70 -17.50 5.84
N THR A 326 4.67 -18.02 5.15
CA THR A 326 3.27 -17.78 5.59
C THR A 326 2.93 -18.47 6.90
N VAL A 327 3.53 -19.63 7.18
CA VAL A 327 3.38 -20.30 8.49
C VAL A 327 4.00 -19.44 9.58
N ALA A 328 5.23 -18.94 9.38
CA ALA A 328 5.89 -18.06 10.34
C ALA A 328 5.18 -16.70 10.49
N ALA A 329 4.60 -16.16 9.41
CA ALA A 329 3.82 -14.93 9.45
C ALA A 329 2.53 -15.08 10.29
N GLY A 330 1.96 -16.28 10.41
CA GLY A 330 0.76 -16.53 11.18
C GLY A 330 -0.45 -15.78 10.61
N SER A 331 -1.07 -14.89 11.41
CA SER A 331 -2.19 -14.05 10.99
C SER A 331 -1.76 -12.74 10.31
N ARG A 332 -0.46 -12.47 10.18
CA ARG A 332 0.04 -11.25 9.56
C ARG A 332 -0.11 -11.31 8.04
N PRO A 333 -0.50 -10.21 7.36
CA PRO A 333 -0.70 -10.22 5.92
C PRO A 333 0.57 -10.53 5.12
N VAL A 334 0.46 -11.43 4.15
CA VAL A 334 1.45 -11.76 3.13
C VAL A 334 0.83 -11.48 1.77
N ILE A 335 1.38 -10.48 1.06
CA ILE A 335 0.87 -9.96 -0.21
C ILE A 335 1.83 -10.34 -1.33
N LEU A 336 1.36 -11.11 -2.31
CA LEU A 336 2.13 -11.42 -3.51
C LEU A 336 1.83 -10.39 -4.61
N ILE A 337 2.85 -9.71 -5.12
CA ILE A 337 2.73 -8.79 -6.25
C ILE A 337 3.24 -9.47 -7.52
N ASN A 338 2.39 -9.64 -8.55
CA ASN A 338 2.71 -10.31 -9.81
C ASN A 338 3.44 -11.66 -9.68
N PRO A 339 2.92 -12.62 -8.88
CA PRO A 339 3.57 -13.92 -8.71
C PRO A 339 3.47 -14.78 -9.98
N ARG A 340 4.54 -15.51 -10.32
CA ARG A 340 4.58 -16.47 -11.44
C ARG A 340 4.85 -17.88 -10.91
N LEU A 341 3.82 -18.46 -10.29
CA LEU A 341 3.90 -19.75 -9.58
C LEU A 341 3.54 -20.96 -10.45
N LYS A 342 3.48 -20.81 -11.78
CA LYS A 342 3.28 -21.93 -12.70
C LYS A 342 4.54 -22.80 -12.73
N ASP A 343 4.37 -24.11 -12.86
CA ASP A 343 5.50 -25.03 -13.02
C ASP A 343 6.25 -24.72 -14.33
N LEU A 344 7.58 -24.66 -14.26
CA LEU A 344 8.44 -24.60 -15.44
C LEU A 344 8.93 -26.02 -15.78
N PRO A 345 8.90 -26.44 -17.06
CA PRO A 345 9.44 -27.74 -17.45
C PRO A 345 10.95 -27.80 -17.17
N GLY A 346 11.43 -28.95 -16.69
CA GLY A 346 12.86 -29.23 -16.50
C GLY A 346 13.64 -29.16 -17.82
N SER A 347 14.97 -29.01 -17.75
CA SER A 347 15.86 -29.04 -18.92
C SER A 347 15.75 -30.33 -19.76
N SER A 348 15.23 -31.41 -19.15
CA SER A 348 14.94 -32.70 -19.78
C SER A 348 13.52 -32.82 -20.35
N GLY A 349 12.71 -31.76 -20.30
CA GLY A 349 11.29 -31.78 -20.73
C GLY A 349 10.34 -32.54 -19.78
N ILE A 350 10.85 -33.16 -18.72
CA ILE A 350 10.04 -33.89 -17.74
C ILE A 350 9.47 -32.89 -16.74
N MET A 351 8.13 -32.78 -16.68
CA MET A 351 7.44 -32.04 -15.62
C MET A 351 7.63 -32.76 -14.28
N GLN A 352 8.01 -32.04 -13.21
CA GLN A 352 8.00 -32.59 -11.86
C GLN A 352 6.55 -32.73 -11.36
N THR A 353 5.93 -33.87 -11.68
CA THR A 353 4.53 -34.18 -11.34
C THR A 353 4.31 -34.49 -9.86
N MET A 354 5.34 -34.95 -9.14
CA MET A 354 5.21 -35.22 -7.70
C MET A 354 4.98 -33.92 -6.91
N GLY A 355 3.87 -33.89 -6.16
CA GLY A 355 3.48 -32.75 -5.30
C GLY A 355 2.86 -31.56 -6.05
N ARG A 356 2.69 -31.63 -7.38
CA ARG A 356 2.14 -30.55 -8.21
C ARG A 356 0.78 -30.06 -7.74
N ASP A 357 -0.15 -30.96 -7.48
CA ASP A 357 -1.51 -30.59 -7.09
C ASP A 357 -1.52 -29.81 -5.77
N LYS A 358 -0.72 -30.25 -4.79
CA LYS A 358 -0.55 -29.54 -3.51
C LYS A 358 0.08 -28.15 -3.68
N ARG A 359 0.99 -27.99 -4.64
CA ARG A 359 1.59 -26.69 -4.96
C ARG A 359 0.60 -25.73 -5.61
N LEU A 360 -0.20 -26.24 -6.55
CA LEU A 360 -1.26 -25.47 -7.21
C LEU A 360 -2.35 -25.07 -6.21
N GLU A 361 -2.77 -25.99 -5.34
CA GLU A 361 -3.72 -25.74 -4.26
C GLU A 361 -3.19 -24.65 -3.31
N TYR A 362 -1.93 -24.74 -2.90
CA TYR A 362 -1.32 -23.71 -2.05
C TYR A 362 -1.25 -22.34 -2.75
N ALA A 363 -0.85 -22.30 -4.02
CA ALA A 363 -0.85 -21.05 -4.80
C ALA A 363 -2.26 -20.46 -4.95
N ALA A 364 -3.29 -21.30 -5.01
CA ALA A 364 -4.69 -20.89 -5.04
C ALA A 364 -5.21 -20.41 -3.68
N SER A 365 -4.52 -20.70 -2.57
CA SER A 365 -4.89 -20.21 -1.23
C SER A 365 -4.70 -18.71 -1.04
N PHE A 366 -4.04 -18.02 -1.98
CA PHE A 366 -3.94 -16.57 -2.00
C PHE A 366 -5.16 -15.97 -2.70
N GLU A 367 -5.91 -15.16 -1.96
CA GLU A 367 -7.08 -14.47 -2.46
C GLU A 367 -6.67 -13.30 -3.36
N SER A 368 -7.26 -13.20 -4.55
CA SER A 368 -7.02 -12.03 -5.41
C SER A 368 -7.69 -10.80 -4.79
N CYS A 369 -6.88 -9.82 -4.37
CA CYS A 369 -7.37 -8.50 -3.95
C CYS A 369 -7.38 -7.50 -5.10
N TYR A 370 -6.52 -7.68 -6.10
CA TYR A 370 -6.49 -6.86 -7.30
C TYR A 370 -6.17 -7.69 -8.53
N PHE A 371 -6.84 -7.40 -9.64
CA PHE A 371 -6.57 -7.99 -10.93
C PHE A 371 -6.71 -6.94 -12.04
N PHE A 372 -5.74 -6.85 -12.94
CA PHE A 372 -5.85 -6.05 -14.16
C PHE A 372 -5.12 -6.74 -15.31
N ARG A 373 -5.76 -6.84 -16.46
CA ARG A 373 -5.09 -7.20 -17.72
C ARG A 373 -5.74 -6.51 -18.91
N LEU A 374 -4.93 -6.19 -19.91
CA LEU A 374 -5.42 -5.82 -21.23
C LEU A 374 -5.84 -7.06 -22.03
N LEU A 375 -6.81 -6.87 -22.92
CA LEU A 375 -7.33 -7.91 -23.82
C LEU A 375 -6.95 -7.58 -25.25
N TYR A 376 -6.46 -8.58 -25.98
CA TYR A 376 -6.01 -8.49 -27.36
C TYR A 376 -6.57 -9.63 -28.19
N TYR A 377 -6.57 -9.49 -29.51
CA TYR A 377 -6.81 -10.62 -30.40
C TYR A 377 -5.71 -11.67 -30.24
N ALA A 378 -6.10 -12.95 -30.38
CA ALA A 378 -5.19 -14.08 -30.34
C ALA A 378 -4.03 -13.88 -31.32
N GLY A 379 -2.80 -14.08 -30.83
CA GLY A 379 -1.58 -13.91 -31.63
C GLY A 379 -1.13 -12.45 -31.85
N THR A 380 -1.82 -11.46 -31.26
CA THR A 380 -1.46 -10.04 -31.38
C THR A 380 -1.36 -9.37 -30.02
N GLN A 381 -0.55 -8.30 -29.93
CA GLN A 381 -0.51 -7.38 -28.79
C GLN A 381 -1.05 -5.99 -29.17
N TYR A 382 -1.71 -5.89 -30.33
CA TYR A 382 -2.33 -4.70 -30.86
C TYR A 382 -3.38 -5.07 -31.92
N PRO A 383 -4.54 -4.38 -32.01
CA PRO A 383 -4.99 -3.32 -31.12
C PRO A 383 -5.48 -3.85 -29.76
N ILE A 384 -5.51 -2.98 -28.74
CA ILE A 384 -6.19 -3.28 -27.48
C ILE A 384 -7.70 -3.40 -27.78
N MET A 385 -8.32 -4.49 -27.33
CA MET A 385 -9.76 -4.72 -27.48
C MET A 385 -10.56 -4.27 -26.25
N GLY A 386 -9.91 -4.28 -25.09
CA GLY A 386 -10.58 -4.08 -23.82
C GLY A 386 -9.67 -4.40 -22.65
N ALA A 387 -10.26 -4.54 -21.48
CA ALA A 387 -9.54 -4.84 -20.26
C ALA A 387 -10.43 -5.61 -19.28
N LEU A 388 -9.81 -6.44 -18.45
CA LEU A 388 -10.47 -7.10 -17.33
C LEU A 388 -9.86 -6.56 -16.05
N ARG A 389 -10.69 -6.00 -15.17
CA ARG A 389 -10.29 -5.37 -13.91
C ARG A 389 -11.07 -5.96 -12.76
N MET A 390 -10.44 -6.12 -11.61
CA MET A 390 -11.08 -6.38 -10.32
C MET A 390 -10.30 -5.66 -9.23
N SER A 391 -11.02 -4.99 -8.34
CA SER A 391 -10.47 -4.25 -7.21
C SER A 391 -11.32 -4.59 -6.00
N TYR A 392 -10.79 -5.35 -5.03
CA TYR A 392 -11.53 -5.83 -3.88
C TYR A 392 -12.25 -4.69 -3.13
N PRO A 393 -13.49 -4.84 -2.64
CA PRO A 393 -14.33 -6.05 -2.67
C PRO A 393 -15.23 -6.15 -3.92
N TYR A 394 -14.98 -5.33 -4.94
CA TYR A 394 -15.82 -5.26 -6.12
C TYR A 394 -15.63 -6.47 -7.05
N ARG A 395 -16.65 -6.72 -7.85
CA ARG A 395 -16.70 -7.80 -8.85
C ARG A 395 -15.68 -7.58 -9.96
N TYR A 396 -15.39 -8.63 -10.72
CA TYR A 396 -14.67 -8.51 -11.99
C TYR A 396 -15.51 -7.71 -12.99
N GLU A 397 -14.90 -6.70 -13.58
CA GLU A 397 -15.47 -5.81 -14.58
C GLU A 397 -14.76 -6.05 -15.91
N LEU A 398 -15.53 -6.48 -16.91
CA LEU A 398 -15.04 -6.64 -18.27
C LEU A 398 -15.34 -5.36 -19.05
N TYR A 399 -14.32 -4.73 -19.59
CA TYR A 399 -14.43 -3.52 -20.38
C TYR A 399 -14.14 -3.78 -21.85
N LYS A 400 -14.91 -3.14 -22.73
CA LYS A 400 -14.65 -3.04 -24.16
C LYS A 400 -14.07 -1.68 -24.48
N ARG A 401 -12.96 -1.64 -25.24
CA ARG A 401 -12.40 -0.41 -25.80
C ARG A 401 -13.28 0.02 -26.97
N VAL A 402 -13.67 1.29 -26.97
CA VAL A 402 -14.49 1.91 -28.01
C VAL A 402 -13.75 3.13 -28.52
N ASP A 403 -13.35 3.09 -29.79
CA ASP A 403 -12.79 4.24 -30.50
C ASP A 403 -13.92 5.21 -30.88
N GLN A 404 -13.72 6.51 -30.62
CA GLN A 404 -14.67 7.57 -30.92
C GLN A 404 -14.26 8.31 -32.20
N PRO A 405 -15.23 8.91 -32.95
CA PRO A 405 -14.93 9.65 -34.18
C PRO A 405 -13.92 10.80 -34.00
N SER A 406 -13.82 11.35 -32.79
CA SER A 406 -12.85 12.38 -32.40
C SER A 406 -11.39 11.88 -32.31
N GLY A 407 -11.13 10.58 -32.55
CA GLY A 407 -9.82 9.96 -32.35
C GLY A 407 -9.48 9.70 -30.88
N THR A 408 -10.44 9.90 -29.97
CA THR A 408 -10.34 9.54 -28.56
C THR A 408 -10.85 8.12 -28.34
N GLU A 409 -10.37 7.44 -27.31
CA GLU A 409 -10.85 6.12 -26.91
C GLU A 409 -11.54 6.18 -25.55
N LYS A 410 -12.43 5.22 -25.28
CA LYS A 410 -12.98 5.00 -23.94
C LYS A 410 -13.15 3.52 -23.65
N TYR A 411 -13.13 3.17 -22.38
CA TYR A 411 -13.46 1.83 -21.90
C TYR A 411 -14.88 1.83 -21.35
N VAL A 412 -15.74 0.95 -21.87
CA VAL A 412 -17.13 0.82 -21.46
C VAL A 412 -17.32 -0.56 -20.83
N ILE A 413 -17.97 -0.63 -19.66
CA ILE A 413 -18.31 -1.90 -19.02
C ILE A 413 -19.22 -2.69 -19.95
N LEU A 414 -18.79 -3.91 -20.25
CA LEU A 414 -19.50 -4.89 -21.07
C LEU A 414 -20.24 -5.91 -20.20
N SER A 415 -19.62 -6.39 -19.12
CA SER A 415 -20.21 -7.37 -18.20
C SER A 415 -19.50 -7.34 -16.84
N THR A 416 -20.14 -7.92 -15.81
CA THR A 416 -19.55 -8.12 -14.49
C THR A 416 -19.65 -9.58 -14.02
N PHE A 417 -18.63 -10.06 -13.30
CA PHE A 417 -18.51 -11.44 -12.83
C PHE A 417 -18.15 -11.50 -11.35
N SER A 418 -18.78 -12.41 -10.59
CA SER A 418 -18.47 -12.61 -9.17
C SER A 418 -17.09 -13.23 -8.96
N GLU A 419 -16.66 -14.08 -9.89
CA GLU A 419 -15.36 -14.74 -9.90
C GLU A 419 -14.61 -14.41 -11.19
N LYS A 420 -13.33 -14.78 -11.26
CA LYS A 420 -12.50 -14.54 -12.44
C LYS A 420 -13.13 -15.25 -13.66
N PRO A 421 -13.55 -14.52 -14.71
CA PRO A 421 -14.18 -15.14 -15.87
C PRO A 421 -13.19 -16.01 -16.65
N SER A 422 -13.69 -17.10 -17.21
CA SER A 422 -12.95 -17.92 -18.17
C SER A 422 -12.80 -17.20 -19.51
N THR A 423 -11.93 -17.71 -20.38
CA THR A 423 -11.79 -17.17 -21.75
C THR A 423 -13.11 -17.26 -22.53
N ASP A 424 -13.89 -18.31 -22.31
CA ASP A 424 -15.19 -18.48 -22.95
C ASP A 424 -16.20 -17.45 -22.45
N ASP A 425 -16.24 -17.18 -21.14
CA ASP A 425 -17.10 -16.13 -20.56
C ASP A 425 -16.79 -14.75 -21.14
N VAL A 426 -15.50 -14.45 -21.32
CA VAL A 426 -15.05 -13.21 -21.94
C VAL A 426 -15.47 -13.16 -23.41
N ASN A 427 -15.20 -14.21 -24.19
CA ASN A 427 -15.57 -14.28 -25.61
C ASN A 427 -17.08 -14.13 -25.82
N ASP A 428 -17.89 -14.83 -25.03
CA ASP A 428 -19.35 -14.78 -25.12
C ASP A 428 -19.89 -13.39 -24.78
N ALA A 429 -19.29 -12.69 -23.79
CA ALA A 429 -19.63 -11.31 -23.49
C ALA A 429 -19.30 -10.37 -24.68
N PHE A 430 -18.14 -10.53 -25.33
CA PHE A 430 -17.77 -9.75 -26.52
C PHE A 430 -18.68 -10.02 -27.72
N MET A 431 -19.22 -11.24 -27.84
CA MET A 431 -20.18 -11.63 -28.87
C MET A 431 -21.64 -11.28 -28.54
N GLY A 432 -21.93 -10.81 -27.32
CA GLY A 432 -23.30 -10.49 -26.89
C GLY A 432 -24.19 -11.72 -26.66
N LYS A 433 -23.60 -12.90 -26.41
CA LYS A 433 -24.38 -14.13 -26.14
C LYS A 433 -24.94 -14.12 -24.70
N PRO A 434 -26.15 -14.68 -24.47
CA PRO A 434 -26.74 -14.77 -23.14
C PRO A 434 -25.99 -15.77 -22.23
N ARG A 435 -25.81 -15.40 -20.94
CA ARG A 435 -25.08 -16.19 -19.90
C ARG A 435 -25.57 -17.64 -19.69
N ASN A 436 -26.79 -17.98 -20.11
CA ASN A 436 -27.44 -19.27 -19.83
C ASN A 436 -27.64 -20.16 -21.07
N GLY A 437 -26.95 -19.90 -22.18
CA GLY A 437 -26.91 -20.85 -23.29
C GLY A 437 -26.21 -22.13 -22.84
N ALA A 438 -26.84 -23.30 -23.06
CA ALA A 438 -26.23 -24.60 -22.75
C ALA A 438 -24.77 -24.64 -23.22
N LYS A 439 -23.85 -25.00 -22.31
CA LYS A 439 -22.42 -25.17 -22.57
C LYS A 439 -22.23 -26.20 -23.68
N LYS A 440 -22.33 -25.79 -24.94
CA LYS A 440 -21.83 -26.58 -26.07
C LYS A 440 -20.32 -26.54 -25.95
N ALA A 441 -19.68 -27.70 -25.94
CA ALA A 441 -18.24 -27.81 -26.10
C ALA A 441 -17.86 -27.19 -27.45
N SER A 442 -17.61 -25.88 -27.49
CA SER A 442 -17.06 -25.19 -28.65
C SER A 442 -15.55 -25.15 -28.49
N GLY A 443 -14.86 -25.96 -29.30
CA GLY A 443 -13.43 -26.16 -29.24
C GLY A 443 -12.61 -24.89 -29.50
N PHE A 444 -11.39 -24.90 -28.95
CA PHE A 444 -10.10 -24.23 -29.25
C PHE A 444 -10.01 -22.89 -30.03
N TRP A 445 -11.09 -22.28 -30.50
CA TRP A 445 -11.10 -21.09 -31.35
C TRP A 445 -11.66 -19.87 -30.61
N GLY A 446 -11.00 -19.49 -29.52
CA GLY A 446 -11.15 -18.15 -28.94
C GLY A 446 -10.37 -17.13 -29.77
N PHE A 447 -11.02 -16.06 -30.23
CA PHE A 447 -10.34 -14.98 -30.98
C PHE A 447 -9.61 -13.99 -30.07
N LEU A 448 -9.78 -14.08 -28.74
CA LEU A 448 -9.00 -13.33 -27.75
C LEU A 448 -7.85 -14.19 -27.22
N SER A 449 -6.73 -13.57 -26.88
CA SER A 449 -5.55 -14.30 -26.40
C SER A 449 -5.87 -15.11 -25.14
N SER A 450 -5.57 -16.42 -25.22
CA SER A 450 -5.72 -17.40 -24.14
C SER A 450 -4.50 -17.45 -23.24
N VAL A 451 -3.62 -16.43 -23.24
CA VAL A 451 -2.45 -16.45 -22.36
C VAL A 451 -2.96 -16.25 -20.93
N PHE A 452 -3.10 -17.37 -20.23
CA PHE A 452 -3.65 -17.55 -18.89
C PHE A 452 -2.64 -17.23 -17.80
#